data_AF-A0A7S3QVE2-F1
#
_entry.id   AF-A0A7S3QVE2-F1
#
_cell.length_a   1.000
_cell.length_b   1.000
_cell.length_c   1.000
_cell.angle_alpha   90.00
_cell.angle_beta   90.00
_cell.angle_gamma   90.00
#
_symmetry.space_group_name_H-M   'P 1'
#
loop_
_entity.id
_entity.type
_entity.pdbx_description
1 polymer ?
#
loop_
_entity_poly.entity_id
_entity_poly.type
_entity_poly.pdbx_seq_one_letter_code
_entity_poly.pdbx_strand_id
1 'polypeptide(L)'
;LGEDGEGGHMDDDAYPYEDHEDELDDEDYHHHGDDDMAEPPLPEPPSAAEHAALEARLQAAQDKLEALQAEALNIQRYHLGAANYDFGPNNVFLALAGRCIKDQGKRWIYEACFFDKAVQSEPHAPKNRVSLGNWHGFNSDYTQAYFTDGDPCPGDLPRRSLTVNLVCDDKEHMHGGEEPSTCIYRTNLSTPIACKEADLIKAEQELQQLERHEAEIRSQIAAAEAAR
;
A
#
# COMPACT_ATOMS: atom_id res chain seq x y z
N LEU A 1 3.15 35.74 66.13
CA LEU A 1 3.27 34.27 66.23
C LEU A 1 3.92 33.86 64.91
N GLY A 2 5.25 33.98 64.78
CA GLY A 2 6.26 33.03 65.30
C GLY A 2 6.46 31.98 64.20
N GLU A 3 7.47 32.13 63.32
CA GLU A 3 8.78 31.42 63.31
C GLU A 3 8.56 29.89 63.09
N ASP A 4 9.29 29.11 62.28
CA ASP A 4 10.73 28.95 62.02
C ASP A 4 10.90 28.24 60.62
N GLY A 5 11.88 28.54 59.74
CA GLY A 5 13.22 27.91 59.61
C GLY A 5 13.19 26.65 58.70
N GLU A 6 14.07 26.30 57.75
CA GLU A 6 15.42 26.66 57.23
C GLU A 6 15.46 26.07 55.78
N GLY A 7 16.20 26.51 54.75
CA GLY A 7 17.64 26.81 54.65
C GLY A 7 18.38 25.64 53.96
N GLY A 8 18.87 25.83 52.72
CA GLY A 8 19.66 24.82 52.00
C GLY A 8 20.15 25.24 50.61
N HIS A 9 21.34 25.85 50.59
CA HIS A 9 22.17 26.27 49.44
C HIS A 9 23.38 25.32 49.32
N MET A 10 24.15 25.44 48.23
CA MET A 10 25.47 24.85 47.91
C MET A 10 25.44 23.77 46.83
N ASP A 11 26.40 23.65 45.93
CA ASP A 11 27.35 24.55 45.26
C ASP A 11 28.03 23.69 44.19
N ASP A 12 28.51 24.32 43.13
CA ASP A 12 29.30 23.74 42.05
C ASP A 12 30.63 23.16 42.59
N ASP A 13 30.89 21.86 42.39
CA ASP A 13 32.19 21.27 42.69
C ASP A 13 32.89 20.78 41.41
N ALA A 14 34.03 21.42 41.17
CA ALA A 14 35.00 21.16 40.13
C ALA A 14 35.79 19.87 40.41
N TYR A 15 35.94 19.01 39.40
CA TYR A 15 36.84 17.85 39.46
C TYR A 15 38.29 18.28 39.21
N PRO A 16 39.25 17.94 40.09
CA PRO A 16 40.67 18.21 39.88
C PRO A 16 41.35 17.10 39.06
N TYR A 17 42.23 17.52 38.16
CA TYR A 17 43.23 16.67 37.50
C TYR A 17 44.34 16.34 38.50
N GLU A 18 44.62 15.06 38.70
CA GLU A 18 45.83 14.60 39.39
C GLU A 18 46.77 13.92 38.38
N ASP A 19 47.98 14.45 38.34
CA ASP A 19 49.13 14.06 37.53
C ASP A 19 49.94 13.08 38.38
N HIS A 20 50.07 11.83 37.94
CA HIS A 20 50.88 10.81 38.58
C HIS A 20 51.93 10.31 37.57
N GLU A 21 53.10 10.94 37.62
CA GLU A 21 54.35 10.39 37.11
C GLU A 21 54.90 9.44 38.18
N ASP A 22 54.81 8.13 37.96
CA ASP A 22 55.51 7.15 38.79
C ASP A 22 56.52 6.36 37.94
N GLU A 23 57.74 6.39 38.43
CA GLU A 23 59.00 5.93 37.83
C GLU A 23 59.03 4.40 37.63
N LEU A 24 59.67 3.98 36.53
CA LEU A 24 59.95 2.59 36.19
C LEU A 24 61.02 2.02 37.15
N ASP A 25 60.68 0.94 37.85
CA ASP A 25 61.67 0.05 38.49
C ASP A 25 61.57 -1.34 37.83
N ASP A 26 62.51 -1.59 36.92
CA ASP A 26 62.83 -2.91 36.37
C ASP A 26 63.32 -3.79 37.54
N GLU A 27 62.78 -4.99 37.77
CA GLU A 27 63.58 -6.21 38.01
C GLU A 27 62.76 -7.52 37.91
N ASP A 28 63.35 -8.42 37.13
CA ASP A 28 63.36 -9.89 37.21
C ASP A 28 62.21 -10.74 36.63
N TYR A 29 62.53 -11.32 35.47
CA TYR A 29 61.76 -12.30 34.70
C TYR A 29 62.13 -13.73 35.16
N HIS A 30 61.21 -14.42 35.85
CA HIS A 30 61.27 -15.87 36.01
C HIS A 30 60.13 -16.57 35.25
N HIS A 31 60.49 -17.13 34.10
CA HIS A 31 59.66 -17.88 33.18
C HIS A 31 59.50 -19.33 33.66
N HIS A 32 58.27 -19.73 34.03
CA HIS A 32 57.91 -21.13 34.24
C HIS A 32 56.61 -21.48 33.49
N GLY A 33 56.80 -22.14 32.34
CA GLY A 33 56.01 -23.31 31.91
C GLY A 33 54.62 -23.05 31.37
N ASP A 34 54.54 -22.90 30.05
CA ASP A 34 53.33 -23.06 29.25
C ASP A 34 52.80 -24.51 29.37
N ASP A 35 51.71 -24.71 30.10
CA ASP A 35 50.78 -25.82 29.84
C ASP A 35 49.67 -25.25 28.94
N ASP A 36 49.74 -25.61 27.65
CA ASP A 36 48.83 -25.27 26.57
C ASP A 36 47.35 -25.56 26.90
N MET A 37 46.69 -24.62 27.59
CA MET A 37 45.25 -24.41 27.43
C MET A 37 45.08 -23.52 26.20
N ALA A 38 45.23 -24.11 25.01
CA ALA A 38 44.97 -23.41 23.76
C ALA A 38 43.57 -22.80 23.83
N GLU A 39 43.52 -21.47 23.95
CA GLU A 39 42.30 -20.71 23.92
C GLU A 39 41.59 -21.05 22.59
N PRO A 40 40.33 -21.50 22.61
CA PRO A 40 39.64 -21.84 21.38
C PRO A 40 39.67 -20.63 20.44
N PRO A 41 39.98 -20.82 19.15
CA PRO A 41 40.19 -19.71 18.23
C PRO A 41 38.95 -18.82 18.25
N LEU A 42 39.18 -17.52 18.47
CA LEU A 42 38.13 -16.52 18.42
C LEU A 42 37.42 -16.64 17.06
N PRO A 43 36.06 -16.61 17.04
CA PRO A 43 35.35 -16.69 15.78
C PRO A 43 35.82 -15.55 14.88
N GLU A 44 36.23 -15.91 13.65
CA GLU A 44 36.66 -14.92 12.66
C GLU A 44 35.55 -13.90 12.45
N PRO A 45 35.88 -12.60 12.33
CA PRO A 45 34.87 -11.60 12.06
C PRO A 45 34.19 -11.95 10.73
N PRO A 46 32.86 -11.90 10.65
CA PRO A 46 32.12 -12.18 9.43
C PRO A 46 32.67 -11.35 8.26
N SER A 47 32.81 -12.01 7.12
CA SER A 47 33.24 -11.36 5.89
C SER A 47 32.26 -10.27 5.45
N ALA A 48 32.73 -9.34 4.63
CA ALA A 48 31.87 -8.29 4.06
C ALA A 48 30.66 -8.89 3.28
N ALA A 49 30.84 -10.06 2.66
CA ALA A 49 29.76 -10.75 1.95
C ALA A 49 28.71 -11.32 2.89
N GLU A 50 29.13 -11.89 4.03
CA GLU A 50 28.22 -12.39 5.07
C GLU A 50 27.44 -11.26 5.74
N HIS A 51 28.10 -10.13 6.01
CA HIS A 51 27.45 -8.91 6.49
C HIS A 51 26.39 -8.39 5.52
N ALA A 52 26.73 -8.24 4.24
CA ALA A 52 25.79 -7.78 3.23
C ALA A 52 24.58 -8.73 3.08
N ALA A 53 24.80 -10.04 3.17
CA ALA A 53 23.73 -11.03 3.14
C ALA A 53 22.83 -10.96 4.38
N LEU A 54 23.41 -10.72 5.57
CA LEU A 54 22.67 -10.52 6.81
C LEU A 54 21.81 -9.25 6.76
N GLU A 55 22.37 -8.15 6.29
CA GLU A 55 21.65 -6.86 6.13
C GLU A 55 20.47 -7.01 5.16
N ALA A 56 20.69 -7.64 4.00
CA ALA A 56 19.62 -7.90 3.04
C ALA A 56 18.49 -8.76 3.64
N ARG A 57 18.83 -9.77 4.45
CA ARG A 57 17.85 -10.62 5.14
C ARG A 57 17.11 -9.85 6.24
N LEU A 58 17.80 -8.99 6.97
CA LEU A 58 17.19 -8.15 8.00
C LEU A 58 16.20 -7.17 7.37
N GLN A 59 16.60 -6.48 6.30
CA GLN A 59 15.72 -5.55 5.58
C GLN A 59 14.47 -6.28 5.05
N ALA A 60 14.66 -7.42 4.38
CA ALA A 60 13.53 -8.21 3.87
C ALA A 60 12.60 -8.69 5.00
N ALA A 61 13.14 -9.04 6.17
CA ALA A 61 12.35 -9.42 7.34
C ALA A 61 11.58 -8.23 7.93
N GLN A 62 12.20 -7.04 7.98
CA GLN A 62 11.57 -5.80 8.44
C GLN A 62 10.44 -5.38 7.50
N ASP A 63 10.68 -5.36 6.18
CA ASP A 63 9.66 -5.04 5.18
C ASP A 63 8.47 -6.00 5.28
N LYS A 64 8.74 -7.30 5.48
CA LYS A 64 7.69 -8.31 5.67
C LYS A 64 6.92 -8.11 6.97
N LEU A 65 7.60 -7.74 8.05
CA LEU A 65 6.96 -7.46 9.34
C LEU A 65 6.01 -6.28 9.22
N GLU A 66 6.44 -5.18 8.60
CA GLU A 66 5.61 -4.00 8.38
C GLU A 66 4.39 -4.31 7.51
N ALA A 67 4.58 -5.07 6.42
CA ALA A 67 3.50 -5.50 5.56
C ALA A 67 2.45 -6.35 6.31
N LEU A 68 2.90 -7.34 7.10
CA LEU A 68 2.00 -8.20 7.88
C LEU A 68 1.27 -7.44 8.99
N GLN A 69 1.93 -6.46 9.61
CA GLN A 69 1.30 -5.59 10.60
C GLN A 69 0.21 -4.72 9.97
N ALA A 70 0.47 -4.13 8.80
CA ALA A 70 -0.52 -3.37 8.05
C ALA A 70 -1.72 -4.23 7.62
N GLU A 71 -1.46 -5.47 7.16
CA GLU A 71 -2.50 -6.42 6.81
C GLU A 71 -3.37 -6.81 8.02
N ALA A 72 -2.75 -7.10 9.17
CA ALA A 72 -3.48 -7.42 10.40
C ALA A 72 -4.41 -6.27 10.84
N LEU A 73 -3.95 -5.03 10.73
CA LEU A 73 -4.75 -3.84 11.03
C LEU A 73 -5.91 -3.67 10.05
N ASN A 74 -5.68 -3.91 8.75
CA ASN A 74 -6.73 -3.87 7.74
C ASN A 74 -7.80 -4.95 8.02
N ILE A 75 -7.38 -6.19 8.29
CA ILE A 75 -8.29 -7.28 8.66
C ILE A 75 -9.11 -6.87 9.88
N GLN A 76 -8.46 -6.35 10.93
CA GLN A 76 -9.16 -5.90 12.13
C GLN A 76 -10.19 -4.79 11.81
N ARG A 77 -9.80 -3.78 11.01
CA ARG A 77 -10.66 -2.67 10.61
C ARG A 77 -11.88 -3.15 9.84
N TYR A 78 -11.71 -3.97 8.82
CA TYR A 78 -12.80 -4.36 7.92
C TYR A 78 -13.63 -5.53 8.47
N HIS A 79 -13.04 -6.41 9.28
CA HIS A 79 -13.78 -7.49 9.94
C HIS A 79 -14.60 -6.97 11.13
N LEU A 80 -14.02 -6.17 12.02
CA LEU A 80 -14.74 -5.61 13.17
C LEU A 80 -15.63 -4.43 12.79
N GLY A 81 -15.21 -3.65 11.80
CA GLY A 81 -15.98 -2.55 11.22
C GLY A 81 -16.99 -2.98 10.17
N ALA A 82 -17.20 -4.29 9.95
CA ALA A 82 -18.08 -4.81 8.90
C ALA A 82 -19.52 -4.25 8.96
N ALA A 83 -20.01 -3.93 10.16
CA ALA A 83 -21.31 -3.30 10.34
C ALA A 83 -21.41 -1.88 9.71
N ASN A 84 -20.29 -1.24 9.44
CA ASN A 84 -20.23 0.13 8.90
C ASN A 84 -19.98 0.18 7.38
N TYR A 85 -19.73 -0.96 6.74
CA TYR A 85 -19.40 -1.01 5.32
C TYR A 85 -20.32 -1.96 4.57
N ASP A 86 -20.78 -1.51 3.41
CA ASP A 86 -21.44 -2.38 2.44
C ASP A 86 -20.38 -3.06 1.56
N PHE A 87 -20.10 -4.33 1.82
CA PHE A 87 -19.20 -5.15 0.99
C PHE A 87 -19.90 -5.81 -0.20
N GLY A 88 -21.16 -5.46 -0.44
CA GLY A 88 -22.01 -6.00 -1.50
C GLY A 88 -22.39 -7.46 -1.29
N PRO A 89 -23.04 -8.06 -2.31
CA PRO A 89 -23.53 -9.44 -2.25
C PRO A 89 -22.37 -10.40 -1.96
N ASN A 90 -22.57 -11.30 -0.99
CA ASN A 90 -21.57 -12.27 -0.54
C ASN A 90 -20.21 -11.66 -0.14
N ASN A 91 -20.19 -10.38 0.26
CA ASN A 91 -18.99 -9.62 0.62
C ASN A 91 -17.93 -9.53 -0.50
N VAL A 92 -18.35 -9.59 -1.77
CA VAL A 92 -17.43 -9.62 -2.92
C VAL A 92 -16.45 -8.43 -2.94
N PHE A 93 -16.89 -7.25 -2.49
CA PHE A 93 -16.05 -6.05 -2.47
C PHE A 93 -15.05 -6.02 -1.32
N LEU A 94 -15.10 -6.97 -0.38
CA LEU A 94 -14.06 -7.10 0.64
C LEU A 94 -12.67 -7.30 0.01
N ALA A 95 -12.61 -7.86 -1.20
CA ALA A 95 -11.39 -7.97 -1.98
C ALA A 95 -10.75 -6.60 -2.32
N LEU A 96 -11.49 -5.49 -2.29
CA LEU A 96 -10.95 -4.13 -2.51
C LEU A 96 -10.51 -3.46 -1.20
N ALA A 97 -10.83 -4.03 -0.04
CA ALA A 97 -10.58 -3.40 1.24
C ALA A 97 -9.09 -3.35 1.56
N GLY A 98 -8.63 -2.17 2.00
CA GLY A 98 -7.22 -1.94 2.33
C GLY A 98 -6.28 -1.86 1.11
N ARG A 99 -6.82 -1.93 -0.10
CA ARG A 99 -6.08 -1.74 -1.35
C ARG A 99 -6.43 -0.39 -1.99
N CYS A 100 -5.46 0.18 -2.68
CA CYS A 100 -5.63 1.42 -3.43
C CYS A 100 -5.25 1.16 -4.88
N ILE A 101 -6.15 1.49 -5.80
CA ILE A 101 -5.93 1.34 -7.23
C ILE A 101 -5.50 2.69 -7.78
N LYS A 102 -4.38 2.69 -8.50
CA LYS A 102 -3.75 3.90 -9.06
C LYS A 102 -3.73 3.81 -10.56
N ASP A 103 -3.96 4.94 -11.20
CA ASP A 103 -3.67 5.10 -12.62
C ASP A 103 -3.12 6.48 -12.91
N GLN A 104 -2.15 6.51 -13.82
CA GLN A 104 -1.60 7.74 -14.34
C GLN A 104 -2.42 8.16 -15.57
N GLY A 105 -3.34 9.10 -15.35
CA GLY A 105 -4.00 9.79 -16.44
C GLY A 105 -3.04 10.71 -17.19
N LYS A 106 -3.56 11.54 -18.09
CA LYS A 106 -2.75 12.44 -18.94
C LYS A 106 -1.85 13.39 -18.14
N ARG A 107 -2.39 13.98 -17.07
CA ARG A 107 -1.71 15.00 -16.25
C ARG A 107 -1.57 14.60 -14.78
N TRP A 108 -2.52 13.82 -14.28
CA TRP A 108 -2.65 13.54 -12.85
C TRP A 108 -2.62 12.05 -12.60
N ILE A 109 -2.08 11.66 -11.46
CA ILE A 109 -2.25 10.33 -10.89
C ILE A 109 -3.51 10.36 -10.05
N TYR A 110 -4.44 9.47 -10.35
CA TYR A 110 -5.61 9.23 -9.54
C TYR A 110 -5.38 7.99 -8.70
N GLU A 111 -5.85 8.01 -7.46
CA GLU A 111 -5.80 6.88 -6.54
C GLU A 111 -7.15 6.75 -5.85
N ALA A 112 -7.76 5.56 -5.93
CA ALA A 112 -9.00 5.22 -5.25
C ALA A 112 -8.76 4.07 -4.27
N CYS A 113 -8.93 4.35 -2.98
CA CYS A 113 -8.89 3.36 -1.90
C CYS A 113 -10.34 3.13 -1.44
N PHE A 114 -10.94 2.01 -1.86
CA PHE A 114 -12.31 1.68 -1.48
C PHE A 114 -12.40 1.55 0.05
N PHE A 115 -13.52 2.00 0.63
CA PHE A 115 -13.73 2.06 2.10
C PHE A 115 -12.81 3.02 2.87
N ASP A 116 -12.07 3.88 2.17
CA ASP A 116 -11.28 4.97 2.75
C ASP A 116 -11.51 6.29 2.01
N LYS A 117 -10.73 6.58 0.97
CA LYS A 117 -10.79 7.86 0.23
C LYS A 117 -10.20 7.75 -1.18
N ALA A 118 -10.47 8.77 -1.98
CA ALA A 118 -9.85 8.98 -3.29
C ALA A 118 -9.03 10.27 -3.30
N VAL A 119 -7.91 10.25 -3.99
CA VAL A 119 -6.99 11.40 -4.09
C VAL A 119 -6.44 11.58 -5.50
N GLN A 120 -6.01 12.80 -5.77
CA GLN A 120 -5.27 13.17 -6.97
C GLN A 120 -3.89 13.71 -6.58
N SER A 121 -2.87 13.41 -7.37
CA SER A 121 -1.52 13.98 -7.20
C SER A 121 -0.80 14.20 -8.53
N GLU A 122 0.22 15.05 -8.53
CA GLU A 122 1.08 15.22 -9.70
C GLU A 122 2.12 14.09 -9.80
N PRO A 123 2.44 13.60 -11.01
CA PRO A 123 3.48 12.59 -11.20
C PRO A 123 4.84 12.98 -10.60
N HIS A 124 5.19 14.26 -10.68
CA HIS A 124 6.46 14.78 -10.18
C HIS A 124 6.42 15.22 -8.70
N ALA A 125 5.23 15.24 -8.09
CA ALA A 125 5.04 15.64 -6.69
C ALA A 125 3.98 14.76 -5.98
N PRO A 126 4.21 13.44 -5.84
CA PRO A 126 3.22 12.49 -5.30
C PRO A 126 2.88 12.72 -3.82
N LYS A 127 3.66 13.55 -3.11
CA LYS A 127 3.38 13.96 -1.72
C LYS A 127 2.30 15.05 -1.64
N ASN A 128 2.12 15.83 -2.72
CA ASN A 128 1.11 16.89 -2.79
C ASN A 128 -0.18 16.29 -3.31
N ARG A 129 -1.07 15.92 -2.38
CA ARG A 129 -2.33 15.23 -2.69
C ARG A 129 -3.51 16.16 -2.48
N VAL A 130 -4.43 16.14 -3.42
CA VAL A 130 -5.75 16.78 -3.32
C VAL A 130 -6.78 15.68 -3.06
N SER A 131 -7.59 15.83 -2.02
CA SER A 131 -8.67 14.89 -1.74
C SER A 131 -9.79 15.05 -2.77
N LEU A 132 -10.15 13.95 -3.42
CA LEU A 132 -11.30 13.87 -4.31
C LEU A 132 -12.57 13.36 -3.61
N GLY A 133 -12.46 12.96 -2.35
CA GLY A 133 -13.59 12.52 -1.54
C GLY A 133 -13.26 11.36 -0.61
N ASN A 134 -14.02 11.25 0.46
CA ASN A 134 -14.05 10.08 1.35
C ASN A 134 -15.03 9.06 0.79
N TRP A 135 -14.81 7.78 1.12
CA TRP A 135 -15.71 6.70 0.76
C TRP A 135 -17.14 7.01 1.22
N HIS A 136 -18.08 7.04 0.26
CA HIS A 136 -19.49 7.26 0.54
C HIS A 136 -20.28 5.95 0.46
N GLY A 137 -19.99 5.11 -0.55
CA GLY A 137 -20.67 3.84 -0.74
C GLY A 137 -20.84 3.49 -2.22
N PHE A 138 -21.50 2.37 -2.46
CA PHE A 138 -21.93 1.96 -3.79
C PHE A 138 -23.33 2.49 -4.12
N ASN A 139 -23.65 2.52 -5.41
CA ASN A 139 -25.04 2.59 -5.83
C ASN A 139 -25.76 1.23 -5.64
N SER A 140 -27.07 1.22 -5.81
CA SER A 140 -27.91 0.06 -5.47
C SER A 140 -27.66 -1.19 -6.31
N ASP A 141 -27.11 -1.05 -7.52
CA ASP A 141 -26.82 -2.18 -8.42
C ASP A 141 -25.33 -2.54 -8.48
N TYR A 142 -24.51 -1.91 -7.63
CA TYR A 142 -23.07 -2.09 -7.52
C TYR A 142 -22.31 -1.89 -8.84
N THR A 143 -22.78 -0.95 -9.67
CA THR A 143 -22.08 -0.52 -10.90
C THR A 143 -21.27 0.75 -10.70
N GLN A 144 -21.49 1.47 -9.61
CA GLN A 144 -20.78 2.71 -9.29
C GLN A 144 -20.40 2.77 -7.82
N ALA A 145 -19.21 3.32 -7.56
CA ALA A 145 -18.74 3.69 -6.24
C ALA A 145 -18.56 5.20 -6.15
N TYR A 146 -18.94 5.77 -5.01
CA TYR A 146 -18.93 7.21 -4.78
C TYR A 146 -17.93 7.60 -3.71
N PHE A 147 -17.18 8.65 -4.02
CA PHE A 147 -16.33 9.37 -3.08
C PHE A 147 -16.79 10.82 -3.03
N THR A 148 -17.19 11.30 -1.85
CA THR A 148 -17.78 12.64 -1.66
C THR A 148 -17.04 13.44 -0.62
N ASP A 149 -17.32 14.74 -0.52
CA ASP A 149 -16.76 15.61 0.53
C ASP A 149 -15.23 15.72 0.50
N GLY A 150 -14.65 15.76 -0.70
CA GLY A 150 -13.23 16.01 -0.93
C GLY A 150 -12.82 17.44 -0.60
N ASP A 151 -11.66 17.90 -1.09
CA ASP A 151 -11.18 19.25 -0.77
C ASP A 151 -12.11 20.35 -1.33
N PRO A 152 -12.22 21.52 -0.66
CA PRO A 152 -13.06 22.62 -1.13
C PRO A 152 -12.71 23.05 -2.56
N CYS A 153 -13.72 23.16 -3.41
CA CYS A 153 -13.53 23.68 -4.76
C CYS A 153 -13.59 25.23 -4.73
N PRO A 154 -12.70 25.94 -5.45
CA PRO A 154 -12.77 27.39 -5.54
C PRO A 154 -14.08 27.89 -6.18
N GLY A 155 -14.59 29.01 -5.68
CA GLY A 155 -15.70 29.75 -6.30
C GLY A 155 -17.07 29.10 -6.11
N ASP A 156 -17.57 29.03 -4.87
CA ASP A 156 -18.93 28.55 -4.51
C ASP A 156 -19.41 27.28 -5.25
N LEU A 157 -18.46 26.43 -5.62
CA LEU A 157 -18.69 25.15 -6.28
C LEU A 157 -18.76 24.03 -5.22
N PRO A 158 -19.44 22.92 -5.52
CA PRO A 158 -19.45 21.75 -4.66
C PRO A 158 -18.04 21.28 -4.30
N ARG A 159 -17.90 20.68 -3.12
CA ARG A 159 -16.64 20.01 -2.74
C ARG A 159 -16.30 18.94 -3.76
N ARG A 160 -14.99 18.68 -3.94
CA ARG A 160 -14.54 17.68 -4.90
C ARG A 160 -15.18 16.32 -4.64
N SER A 161 -15.53 15.62 -5.71
CA SER A 161 -16.11 14.28 -5.66
C SER A 161 -15.59 13.42 -6.80
N LEU A 162 -15.41 12.12 -6.56
CA LEU A 162 -15.07 11.14 -7.59
C LEU A 162 -16.16 10.06 -7.68
N THR A 163 -16.61 9.78 -8.90
CA THR A 163 -17.41 8.59 -9.20
C THR A 163 -16.55 7.57 -9.95
N VAL A 164 -16.50 6.35 -9.45
CA VAL A 164 -15.82 5.22 -10.10
C VAL A 164 -16.88 4.30 -10.68
N ASN A 165 -16.93 4.14 -12.01
CA ASN A 165 -17.78 3.13 -12.65
C ASN A 165 -17.05 1.78 -12.63
N LEU A 166 -17.71 0.74 -12.16
CA LEU A 166 -17.20 -0.62 -12.14
C LEU A 166 -17.56 -1.32 -13.45
N VAL A 167 -16.56 -1.85 -14.15
CA VAL A 167 -16.72 -2.49 -15.46
C VAL A 167 -16.17 -3.91 -15.37
N CYS A 168 -16.96 -4.90 -15.79
CA CYS A 168 -16.53 -6.29 -15.83
C CYS A 168 -15.37 -6.45 -16.83
N ASP A 169 -14.26 -7.02 -16.34
CA ASP A 169 -13.06 -7.28 -17.13
C ASP A 169 -12.23 -8.39 -16.46
N ASP A 170 -11.29 -9.01 -17.18
CA ASP A 170 -10.43 -10.06 -16.63
C ASP A 170 -9.31 -9.50 -15.72
N LYS A 171 -9.00 -8.22 -15.89
CA LYS A 171 -7.90 -7.53 -15.20
C LYS A 171 -8.39 -6.32 -14.42
N GLU A 172 -7.74 -6.12 -13.28
CA GLU A 172 -7.96 -4.93 -12.47
C GLU A 172 -7.15 -3.75 -13.03
N HIS A 173 -7.84 -2.74 -13.55
CA HIS A 173 -7.21 -1.56 -14.14
C HIS A 173 -8.12 -0.33 -14.05
N MET A 174 -7.63 0.76 -13.47
CA MET A 174 -8.33 2.04 -13.50
C MET A 174 -7.97 2.80 -14.78
N HIS A 175 -8.98 3.21 -15.54
CA HIS A 175 -8.81 3.99 -16.77
C HIS A 175 -8.89 5.46 -16.41
N GLY A 176 -7.74 6.15 -16.41
CA GLY A 176 -7.52 7.50 -15.88
C GLY A 176 -8.71 8.47 -15.86
N GLY A 177 -8.76 9.32 -14.84
CA GLY A 177 -9.91 10.17 -14.55
C GLY A 177 -10.17 11.30 -15.55
N GLU A 178 -11.45 11.50 -15.86
CA GLU A 178 -12.00 12.67 -16.55
C GLU A 178 -12.66 13.63 -15.55
N GLU A 179 -12.68 14.91 -15.90
CA GLU A 179 -13.34 15.98 -15.13
C GLU A 179 -14.50 16.54 -15.95
N PRO A 180 -15.67 15.86 -15.98
CA PRO A 180 -16.82 16.29 -16.78
C PRO A 180 -17.34 17.68 -16.41
N SER A 181 -17.15 18.10 -15.16
CA SER A 181 -17.35 19.47 -14.71
C SER A 181 -16.34 19.81 -13.63
N THR A 182 -16.05 21.09 -13.43
CA THR A 182 -15.06 21.54 -12.45
C THR A 182 -15.27 20.88 -11.08
N CYS A 183 -14.22 20.27 -10.54
CA CYS A 183 -14.19 19.54 -9.27
C CYS A 183 -15.05 18.26 -9.18
N ILE A 184 -15.70 17.85 -10.26
CA ILE A 184 -16.44 16.59 -10.34
C ILE A 184 -15.68 15.65 -11.26
N TYR A 185 -15.21 14.55 -10.72
CA TYR A 185 -14.36 13.60 -11.41
C TYR A 185 -15.10 12.28 -11.66
N ARG A 186 -14.78 11.64 -12.77
CA ARG A 186 -15.26 10.30 -13.10
C ARG A 186 -14.13 9.44 -13.65
N THR A 187 -14.16 8.15 -13.35
CA THR A 187 -13.19 7.18 -13.85
C THR A 187 -13.87 5.82 -14.01
N ASN A 188 -13.29 4.94 -14.82
CA ASN A 188 -13.74 3.55 -14.95
C ASN A 188 -12.71 2.63 -14.30
N LEU A 189 -13.18 1.64 -13.55
CA LEU A 189 -12.37 0.56 -13.03
C LEU A 189 -12.80 -0.74 -13.71
N SER A 190 -11.96 -1.24 -14.62
CA SER A 190 -12.04 -2.63 -15.07
C SER A 190 -11.68 -3.53 -13.90
N THR A 191 -12.53 -4.50 -13.57
CA THR A 191 -12.28 -5.46 -12.50
C THR A 191 -13.15 -6.71 -12.65
N PRO A 192 -12.61 -7.91 -12.38
CA PRO A 192 -13.41 -9.14 -12.40
C PRO A 192 -14.50 -9.16 -11.33
N ILE A 193 -14.36 -8.35 -10.26
CA ILE A 193 -15.37 -8.21 -9.21
C ILE A 193 -16.69 -7.63 -9.73
N ALA A 194 -16.65 -6.88 -10.83
CA ALA A 194 -17.83 -6.28 -11.44
C ALA A 194 -18.62 -7.26 -12.33
N CYS A 195 -18.05 -8.42 -12.65
CA CYS A 195 -18.67 -9.44 -13.49
C CYS A 195 -19.81 -10.16 -12.77
N LYS A 196 -20.93 -10.34 -13.47
CA LYS A 196 -22.12 -11.05 -13.00
C LYS A 196 -22.38 -12.26 -13.88
N GLU A 197 -23.14 -13.23 -13.36
CA GLU A 197 -23.56 -14.41 -14.12
C GLU A 197 -24.27 -14.05 -15.43
N ALA A 198 -25.03 -12.95 -15.43
CA ALA A 198 -25.70 -12.44 -16.64
C ALA A 198 -24.70 -12.04 -17.74
N ASP A 199 -23.51 -11.56 -17.38
CA ASP A 199 -22.46 -11.19 -18.35
C ASP A 199 -21.91 -12.45 -19.03
N LEU A 200 -21.70 -13.54 -18.26
CA LEU A 200 -21.28 -14.83 -18.81
C LEU A 200 -22.33 -15.40 -19.78
N ILE A 201 -23.59 -15.46 -19.35
CA ILE A 201 -24.70 -15.96 -20.18
C ILE A 201 -24.79 -15.16 -21.49
N LYS A 202 -24.67 -13.83 -21.42
CA LYS A 202 -24.69 -12.97 -22.60
C LYS A 202 -23.51 -13.26 -23.53
N ALA A 203 -22.30 -13.37 -22.99
CA ALA A 203 -21.11 -13.67 -23.78
C ALA A 203 -21.21 -15.03 -24.50
N GLU A 204 -21.71 -16.07 -23.82
CA GLU A 204 -21.94 -17.39 -24.42
C GLU A 204 -23.00 -17.34 -25.53
N GLN A 205 -24.07 -16.57 -25.34
CA GLN A 205 -25.10 -16.40 -26.37
C GLN A 205 -24.58 -15.68 -27.61
N GLU A 206 -23.80 -14.60 -27.43
CA GLU A 206 -23.17 -13.87 -28.52
C GLU A 206 -22.16 -14.75 -29.26
N LEU A 207 -21.36 -15.54 -28.53
CA LEU A 207 -20.44 -16.52 -29.12
C LEU A 207 -21.18 -17.53 -30.00
N GLN A 208 -22.23 -18.15 -29.49
CA GLN A 208 -23.04 -19.11 -30.26
C GLN A 208 -23.69 -18.48 -31.50
N GLN A 209 -24.08 -17.20 -31.43
CA GLN A 209 -24.62 -16.47 -32.58
C GLN A 209 -23.56 -16.27 -33.66
N LEU A 210 -22.34 -15.88 -33.26
CA LEU A 210 -21.23 -15.68 -34.17
C LEU A 210 -20.79 -17.00 -34.82
N GLU A 211 -20.70 -18.09 -34.07
CA GLU A 211 -20.36 -19.42 -34.61
C GLU A 211 -21.38 -19.89 -35.66
N ARG A 212 -22.68 -19.67 -35.41
CA ARG A 212 -23.72 -19.98 -36.40
C ARG A 212 -23.57 -19.14 -37.67
N HIS A 213 -23.33 -17.84 -37.50
CA HIS A 213 -23.16 -16.93 -38.63
C HIS A 213 -21.92 -17.29 -39.47
N GLU A 214 -20.82 -17.63 -38.80
CA GLU A 214 -19.60 -18.09 -39.47
C GLU A 214 -19.85 -19.39 -40.25
N ALA A 215 -20.56 -20.36 -39.67
CA ALA A 215 -20.89 -21.60 -40.35
C ALA A 215 -21.76 -21.37 -41.60
N GLU A 216 -22.72 -20.45 -41.52
CA GLU A 216 -23.55 -20.05 -42.66
C GLU A 216 -22.71 -19.43 -43.77
N ILE A 217 -21.86 -18.44 -43.44
CA ILE A 217 -20.98 -17.80 -44.41
C ILE A 217 -20.07 -18.83 -45.08
N ARG A 218 -19.44 -19.72 -44.29
CA ARG A 218 -18.59 -20.79 -44.82
C ARG A 218 -19.36 -21.71 -45.78
N SER A 219 -20.61 -22.05 -45.45
CA SER A 219 -21.46 -22.84 -46.34
C SER A 219 -21.81 -22.11 -47.63
N GLN A 220 -22.09 -20.80 -47.58
CA GLN A 220 -22.36 -19.98 -48.76
C GLN A 220 -21.14 -19.88 -49.68
N ILE A 221 -19.94 -19.70 -49.11
CA ILE A 221 -18.68 -19.69 -49.87
C ILE A 221 -18.46 -21.03 -50.58
N ALA A 222 -18.57 -22.14 -49.86
CA ALA A 222 -18.40 -23.47 -50.43
C ALA A 222 -19.40 -23.78 -51.56
N ALA A 223 -20.67 -23.35 -51.40
CA ALA A 223 -21.68 -23.50 -52.43
C ALA A 223 -21.39 -22.64 -53.68
N ALA A 224 -20.90 -21.41 -53.50
CA ALA A 224 -20.52 -20.53 -54.59
C ALA A 224 -19.28 -21.04 -55.36
N GLU A 225 -18.33 -21.66 -54.66
CA GLU A 225 -17.15 -22.30 -55.28
C GLU A 225 -17.54 -23.55 -56.06
N ALA A 226 -18.42 -24.40 -55.53
CA ALA A 226 -18.89 -25.60 -56.23
C ALA A 226 -19.74 -25.29 -57.47
N ALA A 227 -20.30 -24.09 -57.58
CA ALA A 227 -21.07 -23.62 -58.73
C ALA A 227 -20.23 -22.97 -59.84
N ARG A 228 -18.91 -22.81 -59.63
CA ARG A 228 -17.95 -22.31 -60.64
C ARG A 228 -17.30 -23.46 -61.40
#